data_AF-A0AAD6Z743-F1
#
_entry.id   AF-A0AAD6Z743-F1
#
_cell.length_a   1.000
_cell.length_b   1.000
_cell.length_c   1.000
_cell.angle_alpha   90.00
_cell.angle_beta   90.00
_cell.angle_gamma   90.00
#
_symmetry.space_group_name_H-M   'P 1'
#
loop_
_entity.id
_entity.type
_entity.pdbx_description
1 polymer ?
#
loop_
_entity_poly.entity_id
_entity_poly.type
_entity_poly.pdbx_seq_one_letter_code
_entity_poly.pdbx_strand_id
1 'polypeptide(L)'
;MPNKTVPEPRYNLRLGAHTIQTTPSVKLLGVHLDRELRWHQQGAAALAKGEAWLIQTARIARASRGIGARDMRRLYLGVCVPRMLYAADLFLSPPAVNRSLLGRFASERRERGIVKKLRSVQRRAALAITGALPSTPADVLDVYAHLMPVPYLVDK
;
A
#
# COMPACT_ATOMS: atom_id res chain seq x y z
N MET A 1 17.73 15.19 19.76
CA MET A 1 18.01 15.47 18.33
C MET A 1 17.77 14.18 17.54
N PRO A 2 16.82 14.09 16.58
CA PRO A 2 16.70 12.88 15.79
C PRO A 2 17.85 12.82 14.80
N ASN A 3 18.71 11.82 14.97
CA ASN A 3 19.92 11.58 14.18
C ASN A 3 19.50 11.27 12.72
N LYS A 4 19.68 12.22 11.79
CA LYS A 4 19.48 11.95 10.36
C LYS A 4 20.53 10.93 9.94
N THR A 5 20.09 9.74 9.55
CA THR A 5 20.96 8.70 9.00
C THR A 5 21.67 9.28 7.76
N VAL A 6 23.00 9.37 7.79
CA VAL A 6 23.78 9.77 6.62
C VAL A 6 23.78 8.57 5.66
N PRO A 7 23.27 8.72 4.43
CA PRO A 7 23.25 7.60 3.48
C PRO A 7 24.68 7.19 3.13
N GLU A 8 24.97 5.90 3.14
CA GLU A 8 26.28 5.39 2.71
C GLU A 8 26.54 5.76 1.24
N PRO A 9 27.74 6.26 0.89
CA PRO A 9 28.10 6.57 -0.48
C PRO A 9 28.15 5.27 -1.30
N ARG A 10 27.42 5.22 -2.42
CA ARG A 10 27.42 4.08 -3.34
C ARG A 10 28.01 4.47 -4.68
N TYR A 11 28.99 3.69 -5.13
CA TYR A 11 29.68 3.86 -6.40
C TYR A 11 28.93 3.19 -7.55
N ASN A 12 29.09 3.73 -8.76
CA ASN A 12 28.55 3.13 -9.97
C ASN A 12 29.17 1.76 -10.21
N LEU A 13 28.33 0.78 -10.54
CA LEU A 13 28.78 -0.58 -10.81
C LEU A 13 29.33 -0.63 -12.23
N ARG A 14 30.64 -0.87 -12.38
CA ARG A 14 31.29 -1.07 -13.67
C ARG A 14 31.40 -2.56 -13.97
N LEU A 15 30.79 -2.99 -15.06
CA LEU A 15 30.87 -4.35 -15.60
C LEU A 15 31.53 -4.27 -16.98
N GLY A 16 32.85 -4.46 -17.04
CA GLY A 16 33.63 -4.30 -18.27
C GLY A 16 33.46 -2.88 -18.85
N ALA A 17 32.95 -2.79 -20.08
CA ALA A 17 32.69 -1.53 -20.77
C ALA A 17 31.37 -0.84 -20.33
N HIS A 18 30.53 -1.48 -19.51
CA HIS A 18 29.23 -0.94 -19.12
C HIS A 18 29.27 -0.37 -17.70
N THR A 19 28.80 0.87 -17.54
CA THR A 19 28.67 1.52 -16.23
C THR A 19 27.19 1.64 -15.86
N ILE A 20 26.76 0.91 -14.84
CA ILE A 20 25.43 0.97 -14.27
C ILE A 20 25.41 2.08 -13.21
N GLN A 21 24.62 3.13 -13.47
CA GLN A 21 24.46 4.27 -12.57
C GLN A 21 23.65 3.88 -11.33
N THR A 22 24.10 4.31 -10.15
CA THR A 22 23.32 4.05 -8.92
C THR A 22 22.11 4.97 -8.84
N THR A 23 20.92 4.39 -8.69
CA THR A 23 19.66 5.14 -8.45
C THR A 23 19.26 5.03 -6.97
N PRO A 24 18.62 6.05 -6.36
CA PRO A 24 18.09 5.98 -4.99
C PRO A 24 17.07 4.86 -4.78
N SER A 25 16.35 4.47 -5.83
CA SER A 25 15.40 3.38 -5.77
C SER A 25 15.37 2.65 -7.09
N VAL A 26 15.24 1.32 -7.03
CA VAL A 26 15.19 0.44 -8.20
C VAL A 26 13.92 -0.39 -8.11
N LYS A 27 13.26 -0.60 -9.26
CA LYS A 27 12.10 -1.47 -9.35
C LYS A 27 12.54 -2.89 -9.69
N LEU A 28 12.38 -3.82 -8.75
CA LEU A 28 12.68 -5.23 -8.93
C LEU A 28 11.39 -6.05 -8.79
N LEU A 29 11.05 -6.86 -9.80
CA LEU A 29 9.84 -7.69 -9.82
C LEU A 29 8.55 -6.91 -9.48
N GLY A 30 8.47 -5.62 -9.87
CA GLY A 30 7.31 -4.77 -9.56
C GLY A 30 7.31 -4.10 -8.18
N VAL A 31 8.35 -4.33 -7.37
CA VAL A 31 8.54 -3.74 -6.03
C VAL A 31 9.62 -2.66 -6.09
N HIS A 32 9.36 -1.51 -5.47
CA HIS A 32 10.34 -0.44 -5.32
C HIS A 32 11.24 -0.70 -4.12
N LEU A 33 12.50 -1.01 -4.40
CA LEU A 33 13.56 -1.19 -3.43
C LEU A 33 14.32 0.13 -3.28
N ASP A 34 14.20 0.73 -2.09
CA ASP A 34 15.00 1.89 -1.69
C ASP A 34 16.33 1.42 -1.09
N ARG A 35 17.40 2.20 -1.25
CA ARG A 35 18.75 1.89 -0.77
C ARG A 35 18.79 1.52 0.71
N GLU A 36 17.96 2.18 1.50
CA GLU A 36 17.87 2.01 2.95
C GLU A 36 16.69 1.12 3.38
N LEU A 37 16.01 0.45 2.42
CA LEU A 37 14.79 -0.32 2.66
C LEU A 37 13.72 0.47 3.44
N ARG A 38 13.70 1.79 3.23
CA ARG A 38 12.73 2.71 3.82
C ARG A 38 11.34 2.62 3.19
N TRP A 39 11.15 1.75 2.18
CA TRP A 39 9.92 1.47 1.39
C TRP A 39 8.86 2.59 1.30
N HIS A 40 9.26 3.86 1.31
CA HIS A 40 8.35 4.99 1.21
C HIS A 40 7.77 5.04 -0.20
N GLN A 41 8.63 4.83 -1.19
CA GLN A 41 8.23 4.75 -2.60
C GLN A 41 7.31 3.56 -2.87
N GLN A 42 7.60 2.39 -2.29
CA GLN A 42 6.71 1.23 -2.42
C GLN A 42 5.34 1.48 -1.77
N GLY A 43 5.30 2.05 -0.56
CA GLY A 43 4.05 2.41 0.10
C GLY A 43 3.24 3.42 -0.71
N ALA A 44 3.89 4.43 -1.29
CA ALA A 44 3.24 5.39 -2.18
C ALA A 44 2.72 4.73 -3.47
N ALA A 45 3.50 3.84 -4.08
CA ALA A 45 3.09 3.08 -5.26
C ALA A 45 1.90 2.14 -4.98
N ALA A 46 1.89 1.49 -3.82
CA ALA A 46 0.77 0.65 -3.37
C ALA A 46 -0.52 1.48 -3.22
N LEU A 47 -0.43 2.65 -2.60
CA LEU A 47 -1.57 3.57 -2.45
C LEU A 47 -2.05 4.10 -3.80
N ALA A 48 -1.14 4.53 -4.67
CA ALA A 48 -1.47 5.04 -5.99
C ALA A 48 -2.22 4.00 -6.85
N LYS A 49 -1.88 2.70 -6.74
CA LYS A 49 -2.64 1.62 -7.40
C LYS A 49 -4.09 1.56 -6.90
N GLY A 50 -4.29 1.69 -5.59
CA GLY A 50 -5.61 1.70 -4.98
C GLY A 50 -6.44 2.93 -5.36
N GLU A 51 -5.83 4.10 -5.34
CA GLU A 51 -6.45 5.36 -5.75
C GLU A 51 -6.81 5.36 -7.24
N ALA A 52 -5.93 4.88 -8.10
CA ALA A 52 -6.20 4.74 -9.52
C ALA A 52 -7.41 3.83 -9.76
N TRP A 53 -7.49 2.71 -9.05
CA TRP A 53 -8.65 1.82 -9.11
C TRP A 53 -9.92 2.51 -8.62
N LEU A 54 -9.88 3.23 -7.49
CA LEU A 54 -11.03 3.97 -6.95
C LEU A 54 -11.57 5.03 -7.93
N ILE A 55 -10.69 5.76 -8.59
CA ILE A 55 -11.09 6.77 -9.59
C ILE A 55 -11.83 6.11 -10.76
N GLN A 56 -11.34 4.95 -11.21
CA GLN A 56 -11.97 4.20 -12.29
C GLN A 56 -13.32 3.61 -11.84
N THR A 57 -13.40 3.05 -10.64
CA THR A 57 -14.63 2.42 -10.15
C THR A 57 -15.69 3.39 -9.71
N ALA A 58 -15.32 4.58 -9.23
CA ALA A 58 -16.28 5.65 -8.97
C ALA A 58 -17.07 6.05 -10.23
N ARG A 59 -16.50 5.89 -11.44
CA ARG A 59 -17.19 6.20 -12.70
C ARG A 59 -18.28 5.18 -13.04
N ILE A 60 -18.09 3.91 -12.65
CA ILE A 60 -19.02 2.81 -12.95
C ILE A 60 -19.98 2.52 -11.78
N ALA A 61 -19.73 3.05 -10.58
CA ALA A 61 -20.55 2.89 -9.37
C ALA A 61 -21.80 3.79 -9.31
N ARG A 62 -22.35 4.23 -10.45
CA ARG A 62 -23.50 5.17 -10.47
C ARG A 62 -24.74 4.58 -9.79
N ALA A 63 -25.42 5.38 -8.97
CA ALA A 63 -26.54 4.94 -8.14
C ALA A 63 -27.74 4.34 -8.92
N SER A 64 -28.02 4.78 -10.16
CA SER A 64 -29.22 4.37 -10.90
C SER A 64 -28.99 3.37 -12.04
N ARG A 65 -27.80 3.33 -12.64
CA ARG A 65 -27.44 2.42 -13.76
C ARG A 65 -26.01 1.88 -13.66
N GLY A 66 -25.42 1.94 -12.47
CA GLY A 66 -24.06 1.47 -12.23
C GLY A 66 -24.01 0.00 -11.83
N ILE A 67 -22.79 -0.43 -11.51
CA ILE A 67 -22.53 -1.77 -10.98
C ILE A 67 -23.13 -1.88 -9.57
N GLY A 68 -23.79 -3.00 -9.29
CA GLY A 68 -24.33 -3.27 -7.96
C GLY A 68 -23.24 -3.44 -6.89
N ALA A 69 -23.59 -3.16 -5.64
CA ALA A 69 -22.67 -3.21 -4.49
C ALA A 69 -21.91 -4.55 -4.38
N ARG A 70 -22.60 -5.68 -4.64
CA ARG A 70 -22.02 -7.03 -4.60
C ARG A 70 -20.89 -7.20 -5.61
N ASP A 71 -21.07 -6.72 -6.82
CA ASP A 71 -20.08 -6.86 -7.90
C ASP A 71 -18.95 -5.85 -7.73
N MET A 72 -19.26 -4.64 -7.23
CA MET A 72 -18.23 -3.66 -6.84
C MET A 72 -17.32 -4.22 -5.75
N ARG A 73 -17.89 -4.89 -4.75
CA ARG A 73 -17.12 -5.58 -3.70
C ARG A 73 -16.24 -6.69 -4.27
N ARG A 74 -16.77 -7.50 -5.19
CA ARG A 74 -15.98 -8.55 -5.87
C ARG A 74 -14.81 -7.97 -6.65
N LEU A 75 -15.02 -6.87 -7.37
CA LEU A 75 -13.95 -6.17 -8.09
C LEU A 75 -12.90 -5.59 -7.13
N TYR A 76 -13.33 -5.03 -5.99
CA TYR A 76 -12.40 -4.52 -4.98
C TYR A 76 -11.51 -5.64 -4.44
N LEU A 77 -12.10 -6.75 -4.00
CA LEU A 77 -11.37 -7.88 -3.42
C LEU A 77 -10.53 -8.64 -4.46
N GLY A 78 -11.02 -8.75 -5.70
CA GLY A 78 -10.35 -9.50 -6.76
C GLY A 78 -9.25 -8.72 -7.51
N VAL A 79 -9.33 -7.39 -7.54
CA VAL A 79 -8.43 -6.56 -8.34
C VAL A 79 -7.67 -5.54 -7.49
N CYS A 80 -8.39 -4.74 -6.70
CA CYS A 80 -7.78 -3.64 -5.97
C CYS A 80 -6.87 -4.14 -4.85
N VAL A 81 -7.40 -5.03 -4.00
CA VAL A 81 -6.66 -5.56 -2.84
C VAL A 81 -5.38 -6.29 -3.27
N PRO A 82 -5.38 -7.24 -4.23
CA PRO A 82 -4.15 -7.91 -4.66
C PRO A 82 -3.13 -6.97 -5.30
N ARG A 83 -3.58 -5.95 -6.05
CA ARG A 83 -2.67 -4.97 -6.68
C ARG A 83 -2.01 -4.06 -5.65
N MET A 84 -2.77 -3.61 -4.65
CA MET A 84 -2.28 -2.76 -3.56
C MET A 84 -1.35 -3.53 -2.63
N LEU A 85 -1.74 -4.74 -2.23
CA LEU A 85 -1.01 -5.57 -1.27
C LEU A 85 0.08 -6.43 -1.92
N TYR A 86 0.40 -6.21 -3.20
CA TYR A 86 1.50 -6.91 -3.84
C TYR A 86 2.81 -6.69 -3.08
N ALA A 87 3.42 -7.79 -2.64
CA ALA A 87 4.61 -7.83 -1.80
C ALA A 87 4.45 -7.14 -0.43
N ALA A 88 3.23 -7.11 0.13
CA ALA A 88 2.92 -6.60 1.47
C ALA A 88 3.87 -7.19 2.53
N ASP A 89 4.17 -8.48 2.46
CA ASP A 89 5.06 -9.18 3.39
C ASP A 89 6.48 -8.59 3.41
N LEU A 90 6.93 -7.96 2.32
CA LEU A 90 8.27 -7.36 2.28
C LEU A 90 8.34 -6.00 3.00
N PHE A 91 7.28 -5.19 2.92
CA PHE A 91 7.32 -3.80 3.39
C PHE A 91 6.39 -3.48 4.56
N LEU A 92 5.40 -4.33 4.85
CA LEU A 92 4.52 -4.23 6.00
C LEU A 92 4.95 -5.16 7.13
N SER A 93 5.24 -6.43 6.83
CA SER A 93 5.68 -7.41 7.84
C SER A 93 7.14 -7.86 7.61
N PRO A 94 8.14 -6.98 7.82
CA PRO A 94 9.52 -7.32 7.52
C PRO A 94 9.98 -8.56 8.32
N PRO A 95 10.73 -9.49 7.69
CA PRO A 95 11.19 -10.71 8.34
C PRO A 95 12.00 -10.37 9.60
N ALA A 96 11.93 -11.26 10.61
CA ALA A 96 12.50 -11.03 11.95
C ALA A 96 13.96 -10.56 11.94
N VAL A 97 14.74 -10.99 10.95
CA VAL A 97 16.14 -10.58 10.73
C VAL A 97 16.29 -9.07 10.48
N ASN A 98 15.32 -8.42 9.83
CA ASN A 98 15.34 -6.97 9.59
C ASN A 98 14.80 -6.16 10.78
N ARG A 99 14.02 -6.78 11.68
CA ARG A 99 13.43 -6.14 12.86
C ARG A 99 14.48 -5.83 13.95
N SER A 100 15.60 -6.55 13.95
CA SER A 100 16.75 -6.27 14.82
C SER A 100 17.65 -5.15 14.27
N LEU A 101 17.78 -5.02 12.94
CA LEU A 101 18.61 -4.00 12.27
C LEU A 101 17.93 -2.63 12.18
N LEU A 102 16.67 -2.58 11.74
CA LEU A 102 15.81 -1.40 11.85
C LEU A 102 15.09 -1.49 13.19
N GLY A 103 15.67 -0.93 14.25
CA GLY A 103 15.16 -1.03 15.62
C GLY A 103 13.62 -1.06 15.68
N ARG A 104 13.08 -2.11 16.30
CA ARG A 104 11.66 -2.53 16.35
C ARG A 104 10.63 -1.40 16.32
N PHE A 105 10.84 -0.31 17.05
CA PHE A 105 9.91 0.82 17.11
C PHE A 105 9.78 1.61 15.80
N ALA A 106 10.86 1.74 15.02
CA ALA A 106 10.88 2.47 13.77
C ALA A 106 10.16 1.70 12.65
N SER A 107 10.36 0.37 12.58
CA SER A 107 9.67 -0.49 11.62
C SER A 107 8.17 -0.52 11.90
N GLU A 108 7.75 -0.72 13.15
CA GLU A 108 6.34 -0.76 13.52
C GLU A 108 5.62 0.59 13.31
N ARG A 109 6.26 1.72 13.64
CA ARG A 109 5.66 3.05 13.41
C ARG A 109 5.36 3.27 11.93
N ARG A 110 6.26 2.80 11.08
CA ARG A 110 6.17 2.98 9.65
C ARG A 110 5.11 2.07 9.01
N GLU A 111 5.10 0.80 9.40
CA GLU A 111 4.03 -0.15 9.07
C GLU A 111 2.66 0.45 9.42
N ARG A 112 2.48 0.91 10.67
CA ARG A 112 1.27 1.60 11.13
C ARG A 112 0.90 2.80 10.24
N GLY A 113 1.90 3.56 9.79
CA GLY A 113 1.71 4.69 8.89
C GLY A 113 1.17 4.30 7.50
N ILE A 114 1.69 3.22 6.92
CA ILE A 114 1.21 2.72 5.62
C ILE A 114 -0.16 2.07 5.77
N VAL A 115 -0.38 1.24 6.80
CA VAL A 115 -1.68 0.62 7.12
C VAL A 115 -2.76 1.68 7.31
N LYS A 116 -2.46 2.79 8.00
CA LYS A 116 -3.41 3.92 8.15
C LYS A 116 -3.81 4.52 6.80
N LYS A 117 -2.86 4.67 5.87
CA LYS A 117 -3.14 5.18 4.52
C LYS A 117 -3.95 4.16 3.70
N LEU A 118 -3.64 2.87 3.81
CA LEU A 118 -4.42 1.80 3.17
C LEU A 118 -5.86 1.77 3.69
N ARG A 119 -6.09 2.00 4.98
CA ARG A 119 -7.43 2.14 5.57
C ARG A 119 -8.22 3.31 4.98
N SER A 120 -7.55 4.40 4.62
CA SER A 120 -8.19 5.52 3.90
C SER A 120 -8.70 5.09 2.52
N VAL A 121 -7.91 4.31 1.78
CA VAL A 121 -8.32 3.75 0.48
C VAL A 121 -9.49 2.78 0.65
N GLN A 122 -9.43 1.88 1.64
CA GLN A 122 -10.53 0.95 1.93
C GLN A 122 -11.82 1.70 2.31
N ARG A 123 -11.74 2.74 3.15
CA ARG A 123 -12.90 3.58 3.48
C ARG A 123 -13.57 4.15 2.23
N ARG A 124 -12.79 4.69 1.29
CA ARG A 124 -13.31 5.22 0.03
C ARG A 124 -13.93 4.13 -0.84
N ALA A 125 -13.36 2.92 -0.84
CA ALA A 125 -13.95 1.77 -1.52
C ALA A 125 -15.29 1.37 -0.87
N ALA A 126 -15.34 1.32 0.46
CA ALA A 126 -16.54 0.98 1.22
C ALA A 126 -17.66 2.00 0.98
N LEU A 127 -17.35 3.30 0.92
CA LEU A 127 -18.30 4.34 0.50
C LEU A 127 -18.81 4.11 -0.92
N ALA A 128 -17.93 3.78 -1.87
CA ALA A 128 -18.33 3.51 -3.25
C ALA A 128 -19.18 2.23 -3.40
N ILE A 129 -18.93 1.22 -2.57
CA ILE A 129 -19.69 -0.04 -2.54
C ILE A 129 -21.09 0.17 -1.93
N THR A 130 -21.15 0.88 -0.80
CA THR A 130 -22.39 1.03 -0.02
C THR A 130 -23.25 2.22 -0.47
N GLY A 131 -22.66 3.21 -1.13
CA GLY A 131 -23.32 4.48 -1.42
C GLY A 131 -23.63 5.31 -0.17
N ALA A 132 -23.01 5.00 0.97
CA ALA A 132 -23.25 5.68 2.23
C ALA A 132 -22.70 7.13 2.25
N LEU A 133 -23.15 7.92 3.23
CA LEU A 133 -22.71 9.30 3.39
C LEU A 133 -21.22 9.38 3.78
N PRO A 134 -20.48 10.42 3.33
CA PRO A 134 -19.07 10.59 3.70
C PRO A 134 -18.83 10.73 5.21
N SER A 135 -19.87 11.08 5.99
CA SER A 135 -19.84 11.19 7.45
C SER A 135 -19.96 9.84 8.17
N THR A 136 -20.36 8.76 7.50
CA THR A 136 -20.55 7.45 8.13
C THR A 136 -19.22 6.90 8.69
N PRO A 137 -19.16 6.40 9.93
CA PRO A 137 -17.94 5.84 10.51
C PRO A 137 -17.32 4.70 9.68
N ALA A 138 -15.99 4.62 9.63
CA ALA A 138 -15.29 3.63 8.77
C ALA A 138 -15.57 2.19 9.17
N ASP A 139 -15.64 1.92 10.48
CA ASP A 139 -15.86 0.56 11.00
C ASP A 139 -17.25 0.05 10.63
N VAL A 140 -18.24 0.93 10.66
CA VAL A 140 -19.60 0.65 10.23
C VAL A 140 -19.64 0.37 8.72
N LEU A 141 -18.93 1.15 7.91
CA LEU A 141 -18.84 0.94 6.47
C LEU A 141 -18.19 -0.40 6.12
N ASP A 142 -17.14 -0.80 6.83
CA ASP A 142 -16.47 -2.09 6.60
C ASP A 142 -17.43 -3.25 6.88
N VAL A 143 -18.23 -3.17 7.95
CA VAL A 143 -19.27 -4.16 8.26
C VAL A 143 -20.34 -4.23 7.17
N TYR A 144 -20.91 -3.09 6.76
CA TYR A 144 -21.96 -3.05 5.73
C TYR A 144 -21.44 -3.42 4.32
N ALA A 145 -20.18 -3.11 4.02
CA ALA A 145 -19.53 -3.52 2.77
C ALA A 145 -19.02 -4.97 2.82
N HIS A 146 -19.19 -5.66 3.95
CA HIS A 146 -18.62 -6.99 4.21
C HIS A 146 -17.12 -7.06 3.88
N LEU A 147 -16.35 -6.04 4.27
CA LEU A 147 -14.91 -5.96 4.07
C LEU A 147 -14.18 -6.30 5.37
N MET A 148 -13.08 -7.05 5.25
CA MET A 148 -12.20 -7.30 6.39
C MET A 148 -11.39 -6.03 6.69
N PRO A 149 -11.21 -5.63 7.96
CA PRO A 149 -10.38 -4.48 8.29
C PRO A 149 -8.93 -4.68 7.82
N VAL A 150 -8.32 -3.62 7.27
CA VAL A 150 -6.96 -3.64 6.69
C VAL A 150 -5.90 -4.31 7.57
N PRO A 151 -5.83 -4.09 8.90
CA PRO A 151 -4.80 -4.74 9.72
C PRO A 151 -4.81 -6.27 9.60
N TYR A 152 -6.00 -6.89 9.56
CA TYR A 152 -6.14 -8.34 9.41
C TYR A 152 -5.92 -8.85 7.99
N LEU A 153 -5.98 -7.97 6.99
CA LEU A 153 -5.61 -8.34 5.61
C LEU A 153 -4.10 -8.51 5.44
N VAL A 154 -3.30 -7.89 6.32
CA VAL A 154 -1.84 -7.84 6.23
C VAL A 154 -1.17 -8.87 7.14
N ASP A 155 -1.77 -9.19 8.29
CA ASP A 155 -1.21 -10.06 9.33
C ASP A 155 -1.58 -11.55 9.14
N LYS A 156 -1.37 -12.09 7.93
CA LYS A 156 -1.68 -13.49 7.63
C LYS A 156 -0.64 -14.49 8.13
#